data_AF-A0A2H3DLS8-F1
#
_entry.id   AF-A0A2H3DLS8-F1
#
_cell.length_a   1.000
_cell.length_b   1.000
_cell.length_c   1.000
_cell.angle_alpha   90.00
_cell.angle_beta   90.00
_cell.angle_gamma   90.00
#
_symmetry.space_group_name_H-M   'P 1'
#
loop_
_entity.id
_entity.type
_entity.pdbx_description
1 polymer ?
#
loop_
_entity_poly.entity_id
_entity_poly.type
_entity_poly.pdbx_seq_one_letter_code
_entity_poly.pdbx_strand_id
1 'polypeptide(L)'
;MSRGWIHRRQLWIQNEGYTNPARRDNKTYYSSLSDVTITAPIEDGSSIEDIKVPNQRAYTGSKPVIPSSFADTSSASLGVDELLKMLNSTLGTKYDLTPSLSSLLEACISNKYDFGTVYGYLRPIWFDCDLNIIQDSMRTSEETDLEIRREALVNDQITEEGLTMPPRRVWDLFSNRVVPWWVALRTPWGISHAWLDNSRRRNVLTPINGRQWPVPIPEDANLDLVRIEMLNLGAEYAWLDVLCLRQKGDRMRICARGSGCWMCPISEMHMQWDQ
;
A
#
# COMPACT_ATOMS: atom_id res chain seq x y z
N MET A 1 -12.08 8.26 -39.79
CA MET A 1 -11.44 6.97 -39.43
C MET A 1 -10.03 7.26 -38.91
N SER A 2 -9.90 7.59 -37.63
CA SER A 2 -8.60 7.59 -36.96
C SER A 2 -8.49 6.25 -36.26
N ARG A 3 -7.57 5.40 -36.68
CA ARG A 3 -7.22 4.19 -35.93
C ARG A 3 -6.51 4.68 -34.67
N GLY A 4 -7.26 4.83 -33.58
CA GLY A 4 -6.69 5.08 -32.27
C GLY A 4 -5.77 3.92 -31.94
N TRP A 5 -4.47 4.17 -31.90
CA TRP A 5 -3.51 3.18 -31.44
C TRP A 5 -3.72 3.03 -29.94
N ILE A 6 -4.22 1.87 -29.53
CA ILE A 6 -4.28 1.43 -28.14
C ILE A 6 -2.90 1.67 -27.53
N HIS A 7 -2.82 2.52 -26.50
CA HIS A 7 -1.55 2.84 -25.84
C HIS A 7 -0.92 1.54 -25.36
N ARG A 8 0.41 1.36 -25.51
CA ARG A 8 1.09 0.08 -25.21
C ARG A 8 0.76 -0.46 -23.81
N ARG A 9 0.40 0.40 -22.85
CA ARG A 9 -0.06 0.00 -21.51
C ARG A 9 -1.43 -0.71 -21.49
N GLN A 10 -2.38 -0.36 -22.37
CA GLN A 10 -3.72 -0.98 -22.46
C GLN A 10 -3.66 -2.44 -22.95
N LEU A 11 -2.79 -2.74 -23.91
CA LEU A 11 -2.60 -4.10 -24.45
C LEU A 11 -2.06 -5.10 -23.40
N TRP A 12 -1.36 -4.60 -22.38
CA TRP A 12 -0.77 -5.40 -21.31
C TRP A 12 -1.71 -5.59 -20.12
N ILE A 13 -2.48 -4.55 -19.76
CA ILE A 13 -3.51 -4.65 -18.70
C ILE A 13 -4.59 -5.67 -19.07
N GLN A 14 -5.05 -5.67 -20.32
CA GLN A 14 -6.15 -6.53 -20.77
C GLN A 14 -5.74 -8.00 -20.93
N ASN A 15 -4.48 -8.29 -21.26
CA ASN A 15 -4.04 -9.65 -21.57
C ASN A 15 -3.34 -10.37 -20.40
N GLU A 16 -2.66 -9.67 -19.48
CA GLU A 16 -1.77 -10.32 -18.49
C GLU A 16 -1.91 -9.84 -17.04
N GLY A 17 -2.76 -8.85 -16.77
CA GLY A 17 -2.75 -8.12 -15.48
C GLY A 17 -1.60 -7.10 -15.43
N TYR A 18 -1.77 -6.01 -14.67
CA TYR A 18 -0.80 -4.92 -14.66
C TYR A 18 0.43 -5.29 -13.82
N THR A 19 1.57 -5.41 -14.47
CA THR A 19 2.90 -5.28 -13.84
C THR A 19 3.39 -3.88 -14.17
N ASN A 20 3.83 -3.11 -13.17
CA ASN A 20 4.33 -1.75 -13.38
C ASN A 20 5.48 -1.80 -14.42
N PRO A 21 5.30 -1.30 -15.65
CA PRO A 21 6.25 -1.52 -16.73
C PRO A 21 7.59 -0.79 -16.51
N ALA A 22 7.65 0.12 -15.52
CA ALA A 22 8.88 0.77 -15.09
C ALA A 22 9.73 -0.09 -14.13
N ARG A 23 9.22 -1.24 -13.66
CA ARG A 23 9.88 -2.08 -12.65
C ARG A 23 9.80 -3.56 -13.07
N ARG A 24 10.88 -4.33 -12.92
CA ARG A 24 10.84 -5.76 -13.28
C ARG A 24 10.07 -6.53 -12.21
N ASP A 25 9.50 -7.67 -12.57
CA ASP A 25 8.87 -8.55 -11.57
C ASP A 25 9.97 -9.10 -10.65
N ASN A 26 9.95 -8.68 -9.38
CA ASN A 26 10.92 -9.09 -8.35
C ASN A 26 10.79 -10.57 -7.93
N LYS A 27 9.92 -11.35 -8.59
CA LYS A 27 9.71 -12.79 -8.33
C LYS A 27 11.01 -13.58 -8.28
N THR A 28 11.98 -13.24 -9.13
CA THR A 28 13.27 -13.94 -9.23
C THR A 28 14.14 -13.70 -7.99
N TYR A 29 14.16 -12.48 -7.44
CA TYR A 29 15.04 -12.13 -6.31
C TYR A 29 14.57 -12.72 -4.98
N TYR A 30 13.25 -12.87 -4.77
CA TYR A 30 12.73 -13.44 -3.53
C TYR A 30 12.96 -14.95 -3.39
N SER A 31 13.28 -15.63 -4.50
CA SER A 31 13.48 -17.09 -4.49
C SER A 31 14.75 -17.52 -3.73
N SER A 32 15.70 -16.61 -3.51
CA SER A 32 16.92 -16.86 -2.74
C SER A 32 16.84 -16.42 -1.27
N LEU A 33 15.70 -15.88 -0.83
CA LEU A 33 15.52 -15.46 0.56
C LEU A 33 15.11 -16.65 1.44
N SER A 34 15.48 -16.58 2.72
CA SER A 34 15.03 -17.54 3.71
C SER A 34 13.56 -17.33 4.02
N ASP A 35 12.86 -18.42 4.37
CA ASP A 35 11.47 -18.34 4.79
C ASP A 35 11.33 -17.48 6.05
N VAL A 36 10.36 -16.57 6.02
CA VAL A 36 9.94 -15.79 7.18
C VAL A 36 8.63 -16.35 7.70
N THR A 37 8.42 -16.26 9.01
CA THR A 37 7.14 -16.61 9.64
C THR A 37 6.58 -15.41 10.38
N ILE A 38 5.33 -15.07 10.09
CA ILE A 38 4.54 -14.13 10.90
C ILE A 38 3.33 -14.87 11.47
N THR A 39 3.01 -14.61 12.73
CA THR A 39 1.87 -15.22 13.42
C THR A 39 0.82 -14.17 13.73
N ALA A 40 -0.42 -14.62 13.86
CA ALA A 40 -1.51 -13.80 14.32
C ALA A 40 -1.20 -13.20 15.70
N PRO A 41 -1.62 -11.95 15.96
CA PRO A 41 -1.60 -11.42 17.31
C PRO A 41 -2.61 -12.21 18.16
N ILE A 42 -2.18 -12.59 19.36
CA ILE A 42 -3.00 -13.35 20.32
C ILE A 42 -3.30 -12.41 21.49
N GLU A 43 -4.56 -12.31 21.89
CA GLU A 43 -4.95 -11.58 23.10
C GLU A 43 -4.56 -12.36 24.36
N ASP A 44 -4.29 -11.65 25.46
CA ASP A 44 -3.85 -12.27 26.71
C ASP A 44 -4.79 -13.41 27.15
N GLY A 45 -4.22 -14.62 27.26
CA GLY A 45 -4.95 -15.83 27.68
C GLY A 45 -5.61 -16.63 26.55
N SER A 46 -5.57 -16.17 25.29
CA SER A 46 -6.02 -16.96 24.13
C SER A 46 -4.91 -17.83 23.54
N SER A 47 -5.27 -18.86 22.78
CA SER A 47 -4.36 -19.66 21.95
C SER A 47 -4.52 -19.28 20.47
N ILE A 48 -3.45 -19.47 19.68
CA ILE A 48 -3.52 -19.36 18.22
C ILE A 48 -4.53 -20.36 17.62
N GLU A 49 -4.81 -21.44 18.33
CA GLU A 49 -5.76 -22.48 17.96
C GLU A 49 -7.21 -22.01 18.05
N ASP A 50 -7.49 -20.98 18.84
CA ASP A 50 -8.82 -20.37 18.99
C ASP A 50 -9.23 -19.59 17.73
N ILE A 51 -8.27 -19.24 16.88
CA ILE A 51 -8.53 -18.64 15.57
C ILE A 51 -9.17 -19.71 14.68
N LYS A 52 -10.46 -19.52 14.39
CA LYS A 52 -11.30 -20.47 13.65
C LYS A 52 -10.80 -20.74 12.24
N VAL A 53 -10.21 -19.74 11.58
CA VAL A 53 -9.72 -19.84 10.21
C VAL A 53 -8.22 -20.21 10.25
N PRO A 54 -7.83 -21.44 9.86
CA PRO A 54 -6.42 -21.86 9.96
C PRO A 54 -5.48 -20.97 9.15
N ASN A 55 -5.91 -20.50 7.97
CA ASN A 55 -5.12 -19.61 7.11
C ASN A 55 -4.91 -18.19 7.70
N GLN A 56 -5.56 -17.84 8.81
CA GLN A 56 -5.32 -16.58 9.52
C GLN A 56 -4.32 -16.74 10.67
N ARG A 57 -3.90 -17.96 11.01
CA ARG A 57 -3.06 -18.24 12.19
C ARG A 57 -1.62 -17.80 11.97
N ALA A 58 -1.02 -18.18 10.84
CA ALA A 58 0.35 -17.84 10.51
C ALA A 58 0.56 -17.84 9.00
N TYR A 59 1.54 -17.07 8.57
CA TYR A 59 2.10 -17.12 7.22
C TYR A 59 3.56 -17.57 7.32
N THR A 60 3.96 -18.53 6.50
CA THR A 60 5.35 -18.95 6.35
C THR A 60 5.69 -19.02 4.86
N GLY A 61 6.76 -18.36 4.44
CA GLY A 61 7.26 -18.44 3.07
C GLY A 61 8.41 -17.51 2.76
N SER A 62 8.95 -17.62 1.55
CA SER A 62 10.16 -16.92 1.11
C SER A 62 9.96 -15.46 0.71
N LYS A 63 8.72 -14.96 0.73
CA LYS A 63 8.45 -13.54 0.47
C LYS A 63 8.94 -12.72 1.66
N PRO A 64 9.59 -11.57 1.44
CA PRO A 64 10.16 -10.77 2.53
C PRO A 64 9.07 -9.96 3.25
N VAL A 65 8.17 -10.66 3.93
CA VAL A 65 7.09 -10.06 4.72
C VAL A 65 7.64 -9.68 6.09
N ILE A 66 7.36 -8.46 6.53
CA ILE A 66 7.78 -7.99 7.87
C ILE A 66 6.65 -8.10 8.90
N PRO A 67 6.94 -8.50 10.16
CA PRO A 67 5.95 -8.46 11.24
C PRO A 67 5.38 -7.04 11.48
N SER A 68 4.15 -6.93 11.97
CA SER A 68 3.51 -5.63 12.25
C SER A 68 4.31 -4.81 13.28
N SER A 69 4.82 -5.45 14.34
CA SER A 69 5.69 -4.80 15.33
C SER A 69 7.00 -4.27 14.72
N PHE A 70 7.55 -4.99 13.74
CA PHE A 70 8.77 -4.58 13.04
C PHE A 70 8.49 -3.39 12.11
N ALA A 71 7.36 -3.42 11.38
CA ALA A 71 6.89 -2.31 10.55
C ALA A 71 6.64 -1.03 11.37
N ASP A 72 6.11 -1.16 12.58
CA ASP A 72 5.79 -0.06 13.49
C ASP A 72 7.03 0.61 14.12
N THR A 73 8.24 0.09 13.89
CA THR A 73 9.47 0.66 14.42
C THR A 73 9.69 2.07 13.89
N SER A 74 9.89 3.06 14.77
CA SER A 74 10.13 4.44 14.36
C SER A 74 11.49 4.59 13.65
N SER A 75 11.51 5.16 12.44
CA SER A 75 12.79 5.46 11.77
C SER A 75 13.62 6.50 12.52
N ALA A 76 12.95 7.42 13.22
CA ALA A 76 13.59 8.49 13.99
C ALA A 76 14.43 7.98 15.17
N SER A 77 14.12 6.79 15.70
CA SER A 77 14.92 6.15 16.76
C SER A 77 16.10 5.32 16.24
N LEU A 78 16.14 5.00 14.94
CA LEU A 78 17.13 4.08 14.35
C LEU A 78 18.31 4.82 13.71
N GLY A 79 18.07 5.98 13.11
CA GLY A 79 19.08 6.66 12.28
C GLY A 79 19.32 5.96 10.94
N VAL A 80 20.14 6.58 10.09
CA VAL A 80 20.35 6.15 8.69
C VAL A 80 21.01 4.78 8.60
N ASP A 81 22.08 4.55 9.37
CA ASP A 81 22.86 3.31 9.32
C ASP A 81 22.04 2.10 9.74
N GLU A 82 21.27 2.21 10.82
CA GLU A 82 20.44 1.11 11.30
C GLU A 82 19.26 0.84 10.35
N LEU A 83 18.67 1.87 9.73
CA LEU A 83 17.66 1.67 8.67
C LEU A 83 18.22 0.89 7.48
N LEU A 84 19.41 1.25 6.99
CA LEU A 84 20.06 0.51 5.92
C LEU A 84 20.32 -0.94 6.34
N LYS A 85 20.82 -1.15 7.55
CA LYS A 85 21.08 -2.49 8.09
C LYS A 85 19.80 -3.32 8.17
N MET A 86 18.68 -2.74 8.61
CA MET A 86 17.38 -3.41 8.62
C MET A 86 16.88 -3.74 7.22
N LEU A 87 17.03 -2.82 6.25
CA LEU A 87 16.68 -3.06 4.84
C LEU A 87 17.50 -4.22 4.27
N ASN A 88 18.82 -4.16 4.43
CA ASN A 88 19.76 -5.20 4.00
C ASN A 88 19.46 -6.56 4.63
N SER A 89 19.21 -6.59 5.94
CA SER A 89 18.88 -7.82 6.66
C SER A 89 17.55 -8.41 6.19
N THR A 90 16.54 -7.59 5.94
CA THR A 90 15.20 -8.04 5.51
C THR A 90 15.22 -8.53 4.05
N LEU A 91 16.03 -7.90 3.20
CA LEU A 91 16.09 -8.19 1.77
C LEU A 91 17.27 -9.08 1.38
N GLY A 92 18.04 -9.58 2.35
CA GLY A 92 19.19 -10.47 2.11
C GLY A 92 20.33 -9.81 1.31
N THR A 93 20.48 -8.49 1.39
CA THR A 93 21.50 -7.72 0.66
C THR A 93 22.60 -7.20 1.58
N LYS A 94 23.65 -6.64 0.98
CA LYS A 94 24.78 -6.00 1.67
C LYS A 94 25.17 -4.71 0.95
N TYR A 95 24.19 -3.88 0.63
CA TYR A 95 24.43 -2.60 -0.02
C TYR A 95 25.03 -1.60 0.97
N ASP A 96 25.93 -0.76 0.48
CA ASP A 96 26.50 0.37 1.23
C ASP A 96 25.67 1.64 1.01
N LEU A 97 25.85 2.63 1.90
CA LEU A 97 25.24 3.94 1.72
C LEU A 97 25.86 4.66 0.52
N THR A 98 25.02 4.99 -0.45
CA THR A 98 25.32 6.01 -1.46
C THR A 98 24.87 7.39 -0.96
N PRO A 99 25.38 8.50 -1.52
CA PRO A 99 24.89 9.83 -1.16
C PRO A 99 23.38 10.00 -1.39
N SER A 100 22.85 9.46 -2.49
CA SER A 100 21.42 9.53 -2.82
C SER A 100 20.57 8.69 -1.84
N LEU A 101 21.01 7.48 -1.50
CA LEU A 101 20.31 6.64 -0.54
C LEU A 101 20.37 7.24 0.87
N SER A 102 21.51 7.77 1.31
CA SER A 102 21.65 8.44 2.60
C SER A 102 20.67 9.61 2.72
N SER A 103 20.67 10.50 1.74
CA SER A 103 19.75 11.64 1.70
C SER A 103 18.28 11.21 1.70
N LEU A 104 17.95 10.09 1.04
CA LEU A 104 16.58 9.56 1.03
C LEU A 104 16.15 9.04 2.40
N LEU A 105 17.03 8.29 3.07
CA LEU A 105 16.76 7.77 4.41
C LEU A 105 16.65 8.91 5.44
N GLU A 106 17.49 9.95 5.33
CA GLU A 106 17.37 11.18 6.13
C GLU A 106 16.03 11.89 5.91
N ALA A 107 15.57 11.96 4.66
CA ALA A 107 14.26 12.52 4.34
C ALA A 107 13.13 11.67 4.95
N CYS A 108 13.22 10.35 4.92
CA CYS A 108 12.25 9.47 5.58
C CYS A 108 12.19 9.69 7.10
N ILE A 109 13.34 9.82 7.74
CA ILE A 109 13.45 10.13 9.18
C ILE A 109 12.81 11.48 9.49
N SER A 110 13.13 12.50 8.69
CA SER A 110 12.60 13.85 8.84
C SER A 110 11.08 13.89 8.70
N ASN A 111 10.52 13.08 7.80
CA ASN A 111 9.07 12.89 7.62
C ASN A 111 8.42 11.99 8.69
N LYS A 112 9.19 11.51 9.67
CA LYS A 112 8.73 10.65 10.78
C LYS A 112 8.09 9.36 10.30
N TYR A 113 8.57 8.81 9.19
CA TYR A 113 8.11 7.52 8.70
C TYR A 113 8.50 6.41 9.67
N ASP A 114 7.70 5.37 9.75
CA ASP A 114 8.10 4.13 10.39
C ASP A 114 8.85 3.23 9.40
N PHE A 115 9.47 2.17 9.91
CA PHE A 115 10.24 1.25 9.09
C PHE A 115 9.37 0.61 8.02
N GLY A 116 8.12 0.25 8.32
CA GLY A 116 7.18 -0.30 7.35
C GLY A 116 6.96 0.63 6.16
N THR A 117 6.84 1.93 6.41
CA THR A 117 6.65 2.93 5.35
C THR A 117 7.91 3.02 4.48
N VAL A 118 9.09 3.13 5.10
CA VAL A 118 10.37 3.13 4.38
C VAL A 118 10.55 1.87 3.54
N TYR A 119 10.28 0.72 4.16
CA TYR A 119 10.37 -0.60 3.55
C TYR A 119 9.42 -0.73 2.35
N GLY A 120 8.15 -0.32 2.50
CA GLY A 120 7.16 -0.39 1.42
C GLY A 120 7.54 0.45 0.21
N TYR A 121 8.12 1.63 0.41
CA TYR A 121 8.58 2.50 -0.68
C TYR A 121 9.82 1.94 -1.41
N LEU A 122 10.77 1.39 -0.66
CA LEU A 122 12.08 0.98 -1.19
C LEU A 122 12.11 -0.46 -1.73
N ARG A 123 11.40 -1.40 -1.08
CA ARG A 123 11.38 -2.83 -1.44
C ARG A 123 11.14 -3.06 -2.93
N PRO A 124 10.20 -2.37 -3.60
CA PRO A 124 9.93 -2.59 -5.02
C PRO A 124 11.09 -2.25 -5.97
N ILE A 125 11.97 -1.32 -5.59
CA ILE A 125 13.07 -0.83 -6.45
C ILE A 125 14.45 -1.28 -5.98
N TRP A 126 14.50 -1.91 -4.81
CA TRP A 126 15.75 -2.23 -4.11
C TRP A 126 16.77 -3.01 -4.94
N PHE A 127 16.30 -3.97 -5.75
CA PHE A 127 17.17 -4.82 -6.57
C PHE A 127 17.37 -4.33 -8.01
N ASP A 128 16.47 -3.48 -8.49
CA ASP A 128 16.41 -3.08 -9.91
C ASP A 128 17.00 -1.70 -10.17
N CYS A 129 17.08 -0.85 -9.14
CA CYS A 129 17.54 0.52 -9.27
C CYS A 129 19.01 0.66 -8.88
N ASP A 130 19.74 1.51 -9.61
CA ASP A 130 21.02 2.02 -9.12
C ASP A 130 20.75 2.94 -7.92
N LEU A 131 21.23 2.51 -6.75
CA LEU A 131 21.06 3.23 -5.48
C LEU A 131 21.67 4.63 -5.51
N ASN A 132 22.53 4.97 -6.48
CA ASN A 132 23.05 6.32 -6.66
C ASN A 132 22.02 7.30 -7.24
N ILE A 133 20.95 6.82 -7.86
CA ILE A 133 19.89 7.64 -8.48
C ILE A 133 18.49 7.27 -7.97
N ILE A 134 18.41 6.59 -6.83
CA ILE A 134 17.16 6.05 -6.29
C ILE A 134 16.11 7.15 -6.04
N GLN A 135 16.55 8.32 -5.56
CA GLN A 135 15.67 9.47 -5.35
C GLN A 135 15.03 9.95 -6.66
N ASP A 136 15.83 10.05 -7.72
CA ASP A 136 15.34 10.51 -9.03
C ASP A 136 14.34 9.50 -9.61
N SER A 137 14.64 8.20 -9.49
CA SER A 137 13.71 7.13 -9.91
C SER A 137 12.36 7.21 -9.20
N MET A 138 12.37 7.46 -7.88
CA MET A 138 11.14 7.65 -7.11
C MET A 138 10.38 8.90 -7.53
N ARG A 139 11.08 10.04 -7.69
CA ARG A 139 10.47 11.30 -8.12
C ARG A 139 9.82 11.16 -9.49
N THR A 140 10.50 10.56 -10.47
CA THR A 140 9.93 10.31 -11.80
C THR A 140 8.69 9.42 -11.73
N SER A 141 8.68 8.40 -10.87
CA SER A 141 7.50 7.52 -10.68
C SER A 141 6.31 8.30 -10.13
N GLU A 142 6.53 9.16 -9.14
CA GLU A 142 5.51 10.01 -8.52
C GLU A 142 4.98 11.07 -9.50
N GLU A 143 5.87 11.78 -10.20
CA GLU A 143 5.49 12.78 -11.21
C GLU A 143 4.65 12.17 -12.33
N THR A 144 5.01 10.98 -12.79
CA THR A 144 4.25 10.25 -13.81
C THR A 144 2.84 9.90 -13.31
N ASP A 145 2.69 9.44 -12.07
CA ASP A 145 1.38 9.14 -11.47
C ASP A 145 0.53 10.40 -11.30
N LEU A 146 1.14 11.53 -10.90
CA LEU A 146 0.47 12.82 -10.82
C LEU A 146 -0.01 13.31 -12.19
N GLU A 147 0.79 13.16 -13.23
CA GLU A 147 0.41 13.59 -14.58
C GLU A 147 -0.77 12.77 -15.12
N ILE A 148 -0.71 11.45 -15.00
CA ILE A 148 -1.83 10.56 -15.36
C ILE A 148 -3.11 10.99 -14.63
N ARG A 149 -3.01 11.30 -13.33
CA ARG A 149 -4.15 11.75 -12.52
C ARG A 149 -4.69 13.12 -12.92
N ARG A 150 -3.87 14.02 -13.45
CA ARG A 150 -4.33 15.32 -14.00
C ARG A 150 -5.08 15.14 -15.30
N GLU A 151 -4.62 14.23 -16.14
CA GLU A 151 -5.21 13.93 -17.45
C GLU A 151 -6.47 13.03 -17.35
N ALA A 152 -6.75 12.47 -16.17
CA ALA A 152 -7.87 11.57 -15.91
C ALA A 152 -9.26 12.17 -16.18
N LEU A 153 -9.38 13.49 -15.99
CA LEU A 153 -10.64 14.22 -16.04
C LEU A 153 -10.41 15.51 -16.83
N VAL A 154 -11.10 15.65 -17.97
CA VAL A 154 -11.08 16.85 -18.79
C VAL A 154 -12.52 17.33 -18.97
N ASN A 155 -12.81 18.58 -18.59
CA ASN A 155 -14.16 19.15 -18.63
C ASN A 155 -15.22 18.25 -17.96
N ASP A 156 -14.90 17.72 -16.78
CA ASP A 156 -15.74 16.80 -15.99
C ASP A 156 -16.07 15.46 -16.69
N GLN A 157 -15.37 15.12 -17.78
CA GLN A 157 -15.50 13.85 -18.46
C GLN A 157 -14.28 12.97 -18.15
N ILE A 158 -14.55 11.70 -17.84
CA ILE A 158 -13.51 10.68 -17.70
C ILE A 158 -12.88 10.46 -19.08
N THR A 159 -11.57 10.68 -19.16
CA THR A 159 -10.79 10.45 -20.37
C THR A 159 -10.53 8.96 -20.57
N GLU A 160 -10.02 8.58 -21.75
CA GLU A 160 -9.58 7.21 -22.00
C GLU A 160 -8.50 6.77 -20.99
N GLU A 161 -7.60 7.70 -20.64
CA GLU A 161 -6.60 7.54 -19.58
C GLU A 161 -7.27 7.35 -18.22
N GLY A 162 -8.30 8.16 -17.92
CA GLY A 162 -9.10 8.08 -16.69
C GLY A 162 -9.83 6.74 -16.51
N LEU A 163 -10.24 6.07 -17.59
CA LEU A 163 -10.86 4.72 -17.52
C LEU A 163 -9.89 3.66 -16.97
N THR A 164 -8.59 3.91 -17.09
CA THR A 164 -7.52 3.00 -16.64
C THR A 164 -6.84 3.49 -15.36
N MET A 165 -7.44 4.47 -14.69
CA MET A 165 -6.88 5.11 -13.50
C MET A 165 -6.67 4.07 -12.41
N PRO A 166 -5.43 3.84 -11.96
CA PRO A 166 -5.20 2.95 -10.85
C PRO A 166 -5.68 3.58 -9.54
N PRO A 167 -5.90 2.75 -8.49
CA PRO A 167 -6.22 3.29 -7.17
C PRO A 167 -5.17 4.31 -6.73
N ARG A 168 -5.54 5.24 -5.85
CA ARG A 168 -4.57 6.23 -5.33
C ARG A 168 -3.58 5.60 -4.37
N ARG A 169 -4.06 4.66 -3.59
CA ARG A 169 -3.32 3.97 -2.54
C ARG A 169 -3.66 2.49 -2.56
N VAL A 170 -2.71 1.70 -2.12
CA VAL A 170 -2.88 0.26 -1.92
C VAL A 170 -2.27 -0.12 -0.58
N TRP A 171 -2.83 -1.14 0.04
CA TRP A 171 -2.21 -1.78 1.19
C TRP A 171 -1.15 -2.76 0.68
N ASP A 172 0.12 -2.43 0.92
CA ASP A 172 1.22 -3.36 0.75
C ASP A 172 1.26 -4.32 1.95
N LEU A 173 0.89 -5.57 1.69
CA LEU A 173 0.79 -6.61 2.70
C LEU A 173 2.18 -7.03 3.20
N PHE A 174 3.24 -6.82 2.43
CA PHE A 174 4.59 -7.19 2.85
C PHE A 174 5.11 -6.22 3.90
N SER A 175 4.90 -4.92 3.69
CA SER A 175 5.28 -3.85 4.64
C SER A 175 4.25 -3.56 5.73
N ASN A 176 3.03 -4.05 5.58
CA ASN A 176 1.86 -3.67 6.38
C ASN A 176 1.57 -2.16 6.38
N ARG A 177 1.73 -1.50 5.24
CA ARG A 177 1.46 -0.08 5.08
C ARG A 177 0.65 0.25 3.85
N VAL A 178 -0.14 1.30 3.96
CA VAL A 178 -0.80 1.92 2.82
C VAL A 178 0.24 2.78 2.10
N VAL A 179 0.54 2.42 0.86
CA VAL A 179 1.49 3.11 -0.01
C VAL A 179 0.78 3.71 -1.22
N PRO A 180 1.32 4.77 -1.85
CA PRO A 180 0.85 5.25 -3.13
C PRO A 180 0.93 4.18 -4.21
N TRP A 181 0.03 4.23 -5.18
CA TRP A 181 0.02 3.24 -6.26
C TRP A 181 1.31 3.18 -7.08
N TRP A 182 1.97 4.32 -7.30
CA TRP A 182 3.20 4.36 -8.10
C TRP A 182 4.34 3.51 -7.51
N VAL A 183 4.25 3.14 -6.23
CA VAL A 183 5.16 2.21 -5.56
C VAL A 183 4.88 0.75 -5.94
N ALA A 184 3.61 0.40 -6.16
CA ALA A 184 3.16 -0.96 -6.37
C ALA A 184 3.72 -1.56 -7.67
N LEU A 185 4.15 -2.82 -7.59
CA LEU A 185 4.67 -3.57 -8.73
C LEU A 185 3.57 -4.24 -9.56
N ARG A 186 2.42 -4.54 -8.94
CA ARG A 186 1.39 -5.40 -9.52
C ARG A 186 -0.01 -4.89 -9.23
N THR A 187 -0.98 -5.31 -10.04
CA THR A 187 -2.42 -5.13 -9.76
C THR A 187 -2.75 -5.60 -8.35
N PRO A 188 -3.40 -4.76 -7.53
CA PRO A 188 -3.74 -5.13 -6.18
C PRO A 188 -4.98 -6.04 -6.21
N TRP A 189 -5.08 -6.92 -5.23
CA TRP A 189 -6.28 -7.72 -5.06
C TRP A 189 -7.39 -6.86 -4.47
N GLY A 190 -8.59 -6.93 -5.04
CA GLY A 190 -9.74 -6.23 -4.49
C GLY A 190 -10.25 -6.92 -3.24
N ILE A 191 -10.36 -6.19 -2.13
CA ILE A 191 -11.06 -6.66 -0.92
C ILE A 191 -12.13 -5.64 -0.58
N SER A 192 -13.34 -6.15 -0.34
CA SER A 192 -14.45 -5.35 0.14
C SER A 192 -15.13 -6.09 1.29
N HIS A 193 -15.80 -5.35 2.16
CA HIS A 193 -16.75 -5.91 3.09
C HIS A 193 -18.13 -5.34 2.76
N ALA A 194 -19.19 -6.10 3.00
CA ALA A 194 -20.54 -5.59 2.86
C ALA A 194 -20.75 -4.39 3.80
N TRP A 195 -21.52 -3.40 3.36
CA TRP A 195 -21.90 -2.26 4.19
C TRP A 195 -22.59 -2.78 5.46
N LEU A 196 -21.91 -2.64 6.59
CA LEU A 196 -22.46 -2.94 7.90
C LEU A 196 -23.08 -1.69 8.51
N ASP A 197 -24.16 -1.88 9.27
CA ASP A 197 -24.74 -0.83 10.10
C ASP A 197 -23.68 -0.24 11.05
N ASN A 198 -23.83 1.04 11.39
CA ASN A 198 -22.93 1.73 12.32
C ASN A 198 -22.79 0.98 13.66
N SER A 199 -23.84 0.32 14.13
CA SER A 199 -23.83 -0.48 15.38
C SER A 199 -23.01 -1.76 15.29
N ARG A 200 -22.57 -2.17 14.10
CA ARG A 200 -21.83 -3.43 13.86
C ARG A 200 -20.42 -3.19 13.34
N ARG A 201 -19.95 -1.94 13.36
CA ARG A 201 -18.63 -1.54 12.92
C ARG A 201 -17.98 -0.60 13.92
N ARG A 202 -16.67 -0.75 14.09
CA ARG A 202 -15.85 0.14 14.90
C ARG A 202 -14.86 0.90 14.03
N ASN A 203 -14.56 2.12 14.45
CA ASN A 203 -13.59 2.99 13.80
C ASN A 203 -12.23 2.84 14.49
N VAL A 204 -11.24 2.29 13.78
CA VAL A 204 -9.91 1.99 14.34
C VAL A 204 -8.86 2.92 13.75
N LEU A 205 -8.12 3.64 14.60
CA LEU A 205 -6.90 4.34 14.18
C LEU A 205 -5.74 3.36 14.14
N THR A 206 -5.24 3.06 12.95
CA THR A 206 -4.22 2.03 12.72
C THR A 206 -2.90 2.63 12.23
N PRO A 207 -1.73 2.10 12.63
CA PRO A 207 -0.45 2.41 11.97
C PRO A 207 -0.44 2.10 10.47
N ILE A 208 -1.28 1.16 10.01
CA ILE A 208 -1.31 0.68 8.61
C ILE A 208 -1.52 1.85 7.63
N ASN A 209 -2.41 2.80 7.94
CA ASN A 209 -2.63 4.00 7.13
C ASN A 209 -1.93 5.26 7.72
N GLY A 210 -0.88 5.07 8.51
CA GLY A 210 -0.15 6.13 9.19
C GLY A 210 -1.00 6.91 10.19
N ARG A 211 -2.06 6.29 10.75
CA ARG A 211 -3.05 6.92 11.64
C ARG A 211 -3.70 8.18 11.03
N GLN A 212 -3.74 8.28 9.71
CA GLN A 212 -4.23 9.48 9.01
C GLN A 212 -5.75 9.61 9.05
N TRP A 213 -6.48 8.49 9.17
CA TRP A 213 -7.93 8.46 9.37
C TRP A 213 -8.38 7.18 10.09
N PRO A 214 -9.52 7.20 10.80
CA PRO A 214 -10.10 6.00 11.36
C PRO A 214 -10.62 5.07 10.26
N VAL A 215 -10.37 3.78 10.41
CA VAL A 215 -10.81 2.73 9.48
C VAL A 215 -12.03 2.04 10.05
N PRO A 216 -13.20 2.09 9.37
CA PRO A 216 -14.37 1.34 9.78
C PRO A 216 -14.16 -0.14 9.44
N ILE A 217 -14.16 -0.99 10.46
CA ILE A 217 -14.08 -2.45 10.32
C ILE A 217 -15.22 -3.10 11.12
N PRO A 218 -15.70 -4.30 10.73
CA PRO A 218 -16.59 -5.09 11.57
C PRO A 218 -16.02 -5.25 12.99
N GLU A 219 -16.88 -5.29 14.00
CA GLU A 219 -16.44 -5.38 15.41
C GLU A 219 -15.57 -6.61 15.68
N ASP A 220 -15.91 -7.72 15.03
CA ASP A 220 -15.22 -9.01 15.10
C ASP A 220 -14.09 -9.16 14.07
N ALA A 221 -13.81 -8.14 13.27
CA ALA A 221 -12.72 -8.16 12.30
C ALA A 221 -11.40 -7.66 12.90
N ASN A 222 -10.31 -8.28 12.42
CA ASN A 222 -8.94 -7.89 12.73
C ASN A 222 -8.12 -7.83 11.43
N LEU A 223 -7.52 -6.67 11.16
CA LEU A 223 -6.73 -6.43 9.94
C LEU A 223 -5.47 -7.30 9.87
N ASP A 224 -4.85 -7.65 11.01
CA ASP A 224 -3.67 -8.55 10.99
C ASP A 224 -4.08 -9.97 10.57
N LEU A 225 -5.26 -10.44 10.97
CA LEU A 225 -5.78 -11.75 10.54
C LEU A 225 -6.07 -11.75 9.03
N VAL A 226 -6.76 -10.71 8.54
CA VAL A 226 -7.03 -10.53 7.11
C VAL A 226 -5.72 -10.48 6.31
N ARG A 227 -4.71 -9.77 6.82
CA ARG A 227 -3.39 -9.69 6.18
C ARG A 227 -2.75 -11.07 6.04
N ILE A 228 -2.73 -11.88 7.11
CA ILE A 228 -2.12 -13.22 7.09
C ILE A 228 -2.84 -14.13 6.09
N GLU A 229 -4.18 -14.10 6.08
CA GLU A 229 -4.96 -14.88 5.10
C GLU A 229 -4.66 -14.47 3.67
N MET A 230 -4.61 -13.17 3.38
CA MET A 230 -4.29 -12.65 2.06
C MET A 230 -2.87 -13.02 1.61
N LEU A 231 -1.90 -12.98 2.53
CA LEU A 231 -0.53 -13.42 2.26
C LEU A 231 -0.45 -14.91 1.93
N ASN A 232 -1.21 -15.74 2.65
CA ASN A 232 -1.30 -17.19 2.36
C ASN A 232 -1.98 -17.47 1.00
N LEU A 233 -2.87 -16.60 0.54
CA LEU A 233 -3.45 -16.65 -0.80
C LEU A 233 -2.49 -16.13 -1.89
N GLY A 234 -1.35 -15.55 -1.50
CA GLY A 234 -0.31 -15.06 -2.42
C GLY A 234 -0.44 -13.60 -2.81
N ALA A 235 -1.28 -12.82 -2.13
CA ALA A 235 -1.41 -11.40 -2.40
C ALA A 235 -0.22 -10.61 -1.85
N GLU A 236 0.28 -9.67 -2.66
CA GLU A 236 1.31 -8.71 -2.26
C GLU A 236 0.70 -7.34 -1.95
N TYR A 237 -0.23 -6.90 -2.79
CA TYR A 237 -0.97 -5.66 -2.62
C TYR A 237 -2.45 -5.96 -2.55
N ALA A 238 -3.16 -5.26 -1.67
CA ALA A 238 -4.61 -5.24 -1.63
C ALA A 238 -5.13 -3.82 -1.81
N TRP A 239 -6.19 -3.67 -2.57
CA TRP A 239 -6.98 -2.45 -2.58
C TRP A 239 -8.19 -2.70 -1.67
N LEU A 240 -8.15 -2.06 -0.51
CA LEU A 240 -9.23 -2.10 0.46
C LEU A 240 -9.82 -0.70 0.58
N ASP A 241 -11.06 -0.55 0.13
CA ASP A 241 -11.75 0.75 0.00
C ASP A 241 -11.63 1.60 1.27
N VAL A 242 -11.82 1.00 2.46
CA VAL A 242 -11.72 1.69 3.76
C VAL A 242 -10.31 2.11 4.17
N LEU A 243 -9.28 1.39 3.71
CA LEU A 243 -7.88 1.74 3.94
C LEU A 243 -7.33 2.70 2.89
N CYS A 244 -8.06 2.91 1.79
CA CYS A 244 -7.56 3.67 0.65
C CYS A 244 -8.34 4.97 0.43
N LEU A 245 -9.62 5.01 0.85
CA LEU A 245 -10.49 6.18 0.82
C LEU A 245 -10.72 6.74 2.23
N ARG A 246 -10.82 8.07 2.30
CA ARG A 246 -11.37 8.74 3.49
C ARG A 246 -12.88 8.62 3.44
N GLN A 247 -13.46 7.76 4.27
CA GLN A 247 -14.90 7.79 4.47
C GLN A 247 -15.24 9.08 5.22
N LYS A 248 -16.11 9.91 4.65
CA LYS A 248 -16.64 11.10 5.32
C LYS A 248 -17.54 10.59 6.45
N GLY A 249 -17.01 10.57 7.68
CA GLY A 249 -17.81 10.36 8.87
C GLY A 249 -18.70 11.57 9.13
N ASP A 250 -19.92 11.33 9.58
CA ASP A 250 -20.86 12.36 9.98
C ASP A 250 -20.20 13.42 10.87
N ARG A 251 -20.39 14.69 10.47
CA ARG A 251 -20.09 15.93 11.19
C ARG A 251 -19.15 15.81 12.41
N MET A 252 -17.85 15.82 12.17
CA MET A 252 -16.91 16.39 13.14
C MET A 252 -16.18 17.57 12.50
N ARG A 253 -16.65 18.78 12.82
CA ARG A 253 -15.95 20.03 12.48
C ARG A 253 -14.61 20.00 13.20
N ILE A 254 -13.50 19.98 12.46
CA ILE A 254 -12.26 20.72 12.74
C ILE A 254 -11.35 20.66 11.50
N CYS A 255 -11.00 21.86 11.03
CA CYS A 255 -9.90 22.23 10.13
C CYS A 255 -9.94 21.78 8.66
N ALA A 256 -10.75 22.52 7.89
CA ALA A 256 -10.26 23.09 6.64
C ALA A 256 -9.15 24.11 6.94
N ARG A 257 -7.92 23.84 6.51
CA ARG A 257 -6.94 24.86 6.09
C ARG A 257 -5.70 24.17 5.50
N GLY A 258 -5.49 24.38 4.19
CA GLY A 258 -4.16 24.41 3.58
C GLY A 258 -3.54 23.09 3.15
N SER A 259 -4.12 22.41 2.16
CA SER A 259 -3.37 21.67 1.13
C SER A 259 -4.37 21.21 0.07
N GLY A 260 -4.11 21.56 -1.20
CA GLY A 260 -5.01 21.32 -2.33
C GLY A 260 -5.26 19.83 -2.58
N CYS A 261 -6.28 19.28 -1.92
CA CYS A 261 -6.82 17.96 -2.19
C CYS A 261 -8.32 18.11 -2.43
N TRP A 262 -8.67 18.47 -3.67
CA TRP A 262 -10.05 18.38 -4.14
C TRP A 262 -10.39 16.92 -4.39
N MET A 263 -11.34 16.41 -3.62
CA MET A 263 -12.28 15.43 -4.15
C MET A 263 -13.62 15.68 -3.48
N CYS A 264 -14.59 16.12 -4.29
CA CYS A 264 -16.00 15.98 -3.97
C CYS A 264 -16.27 14.50 -3.70
N PRO A 265 -16.89 14.14 -2.57
CA PRO A 265 -17.44 12.80 -2.42
C PRO A 265 -18.54 12.65 -3.47
N ILE A 266 -18.54 11.53 -4.21
CA ILE A 266 -19.71 11.07 -4.97
C ILE A 266 -20.76 10.61 -3.95
N SER A 267 -21.30 11.57 -3.19
CA SER A 267 -22.37 11.38 -2.22
C SER A 267 -23.49 12.43 -2.41
N GLU A 268 -23.50 13.13 -3.54
CA GLU A 268 -24.59 14.02 -3.96
C GLU A 268 -25.06 13.67 -5.38
N MET A 269 -25.15 12.38 -5.70
CA MET A 269 -26.07 11.93 -6.73
C MET A 269 -27.29 11.36 -6.01
N HIS A 270 -28.28 12.24 -5.77
CA HIS A 270 -29.66 11.81 -5.56
C HIS A 270 -30.11 11.04 -6.81
N MET A 271 -29.90 9.73 -6.83
CA MET A 271 -30.71 8.83 -7.65
C MET A 271 -31.87 8.37 -6.78
N GLN A 272 -32.99 9.08 -6.93
CA GLN A 272 -34.30 8.51 -6.63
C GLN A 272 -34.43 7.24 -7.47
N TRP A 273 -34.53 6.10 -6.81
CA TRP A 273 -35.09 4.90 -7.42
C TRP A 273 -36.58 4.95 -7.14
N ASP A 274 -37.36 5.33 -8.15
CA ASP A 274 -38.80 5.06 -8.16
C ASP A 274 -39.00 3.53 -8.23
N GLN A 275 -39.75 3.04 -7.24
CA GLN A 275 -40.45 1.75 -7.06
C GLN A 275 -39.85 0.46 -7.64
#